data_AF-A0A955FCY1-F1
#
_entry.id   AF-A0A955FCY1-F1
#
_cell.length_a   1.000
_cell.length_b   1.000
_cell.length_c   1.000
_cell.angle_alpha   90.00
_cell.angle_beta   90.00
_cell.angle_gamma   90.00
#
_symmetry.space_group_name_H-M   'P 1'
#
loop_
_entity.id
_entity.type
_entity.pdbx_description
1 polymer ?
#
loop_
_entity_poly.entity_id
_entity_poly.type
_entity_poly.pdbx_seq_one_letter_code
_entity_poly.pdbx_strand_id
1 'polypeptide(L)'
;MLTFYIVFLTPVLLFVLAFLYETWLSFARLKNPSSGKGGYVNATWEVTHTLLVFSVVMLLMTFTQDLVRLADVLFWPTFIAAIALGLRAVAYIYIFYVRHNVKRAGIVDWFFALTHVVAAALLVTVVIKALWFIWQNNPTANTQFFPIFIPGLILVLLVCIAPIMSLYRAK
;
A
#
# COMPACT_ATOMS: atom_id res chain seq x y z
N MET A 1 -20.61 -11.97 5.15
CA MET A 1 -19.18 -12.25 5.38
C MET A 1 -18.39 -12.54 4.11
N LEU A 2 -18.85 -13.41 3.19
CA LEU A 2 -18.13 -13.68 1.94
C LEU A 2 -17.88 -12.39 1.10
N THR A 3 -18.90 -11.56 0.92
CA THR A 3 -18.78 -10.28 0.19
C THR A 3 -17.74 -9.34 0.81
N PHE A 4 -17.66 -9.32 2.15
CA PHE A 4 -16.62 -8.55 2.83
C PHE A 4 -15.24 -9.04 2.44
N TYR A 5 -14.98 -10.36 2.54
CA TYR A 5 -13.68 -10.92 2.18
C TYR A 5 -13.31 -10.61 0.74
N ILE A 6 -14.25 -10.65 -0.21
CA ILE A 6 -13.98 -10.28 -1.60
C ILE A 6 -13.62 -8.78 -1.69
N VAL A 7 -14.49 -7.90 -1.21
CA VAL A 7 -14.33 -6.45 -1.36
C VAL A 7 -13.13 -5.91 -0.59
N PHE A 8 -12.78 -6.50 0.55
CA PHE A 8 -11.63 -6.12 1.36
C PHE A 8 -10.32 -6.77 0.87
N LEU A 9 -10.30 -8.08 0.59
CA LEU A 9 -9.05 -8.75 0.22
C LEU A 9 -8.62 -8.42 -1.20
N THR A 10 -9.53 -8.15 -2.14
CA THR A 10 -9.15 -7.78 -3.51
C THR A 10 -8.18 -6.58 -3.55
N PRO A 11 -8.51 -5.40 -2.99
CA PRO A 11 -7.59 -4.26 -2.99
C PRO A 11 -6.34 -4.52 -2.14
N VAL A 12 -6.44 -5.29 -1.03
CA VAL A 12 -5.27 -5.67 -0.22
C VAL A 12 -4.30 -6.55 -1.00
N LEU A 13 -4.78 -7.55 -1.73
CA LEU A 13 -3.93 -8.44 -2.53
C LEU A 13 -3.27 -7.70 -3.68
N LEU A 14 -4.03 -6.86 -4.39
CA LEU A 14 -3.47 -6.01 -5.45
C LEU A 14 -2.45 -5.01 -4.89
N PHE A 15 -2.72 -4.45 -3.70
CA PHE A 15 -1.76 -3.62 -2.98
C PHE A 15 -0.47 -4.40 -2.70
N VAL A 16 -0.54 -5.61 -2.15
CA VAL A 16 0.63 -6.43 -1.84
C VAL A 16 1.45 -6.71 -3.09
N LEU A 17 0.82 -7.09 -4.21
CA LEU A 17 1.51 -7.34 -5.47
C LEU A 17 2.23 -6.09 -5.99
N ALA A 18 1.55 -4.94 -6.01
CA ALA A 18 2.13 -3.68 -6.44
C ALA A 18 3.25 -3.21 -5.49
N PHE A 19 3.08 -3.39 -4.18
CA PHE A 19 4.08 -3.03 -3.16
C PHE A 19 5.33 -3.90 -3.23
N LEU A 20 5.19 -5.21 -3.51
CA LEU A 20 6.32 -6.10 -3.75
C LEU A 20 7.09 -5.69 -5.01
N TYR A 21 6.39 -5.29 -6.06
CA TYR A 21 7.01 -4.78 -7.28
C TYR A 21 7.79 -3.47 -7.01
N GLU A 22 7.23 -2.53 -6.26
CA GLU A 22 7.94 -1.31 -5.83
C GLU A 22 9.15 -1.62 -4.96
N THR A 23 9.02 -2.58 -4.04
CA THR A 23 10.12 -3.01 -3.18
C THR A 23 11.25 -3.56 -4.06
N TRP A 24 10.95 -4.44 -5.02
CA TRP A 24 11.94 -4.94 -5.97
C TRP A 24 12.63 -3.82 -6.75
N LEU A 25 11.87 -2.84 -7.26
CA LEU A 25 12.45 -1.69 -7.96
C LEU A 25 13.36 -0.83 -7.05
N SER A 26 13.01 -0.66 -5.77
CA SER A 26 13.83 0.07 -4.80
C SER A 26 15.20 -0.58 -4.61
N PHE A 27 15.26 -1.91 -4.59
CA PHE A 27 16.52 -2.67 -4.53
C PHE A 27 17.26 -2.68 -5.87
N ALA A 28 16.55 -2.75 -7.01
CA ALA A 28 17.16 -2.67 -8.33
C ALA A 28 17.94 -1.34 -8.51
N ARG A 29 17.41 -0.25 -7.95
CA ARG A 29 18.07 1.06 -7.92
C ARG A 29 19.40 1.10 -7.17
N LEU A 30 19.59 0.26 -6.14
CA LEU A 30 20.87 0.17 -5.45
C LEU A 30 21.99 -0.32 -6.39
N LYS A 31 21.65 -1.16 -7.37
CA LYS A 31 22.59 -1.64 -8.40
C LYS A 31 22.72 -0.66 -9.56
N ASN A 32 21.61 -0.05 -9.98
CA ASN A 32 21.60 0.93 -11.07
C ASN A 32 20.70 2.13 -10.72
N PRO A 33 21.25 3.28 -10.30
CA PRO A 33 20.49 4.45 -9.86
C PRO A 33 19.59 5.09 -10.93
N SER A 34 19.81 4.78 -12.22
CA SER A 34 18.95 5.24 -13.32
C SER A 34 17.76 4.31 -13.59
N SER A 35 17.77 3.09 -13.03
CA SER A 35 16.67 2.14 -13.18
C SER A 35 15.39 2.67 -12.51
N GLY A 36 14.25 2.48 -13.17
CA GLY A 36 12.95 2.74 -12.56
C GLY A 36 12.44 4.19 -12.58
N LYS A 37 13.17 5.18 -13.12
CA LYS A 37 12.68 6.58 -13.18
C LYS A 37 11.28 6.75 -13.80
N GLY A 38 10.93 6.02 -14.86
CA GLY A 38 9.59 6.08 -15.46
C GLY A 38 8.54 5.21 -14.75
N GLY A 39 8.90 3.95 -14.45
CA GLY A 39 7.96 2.96 -13.90
C GLY A 39 7.65 3.10 -12.40
N TYR A 40 8.57 3.71 -11.65
CA TYR A 40 8.43 3.96 -10.22
C TYR A 40 7.60 5.23 -9.94
N VAL A 41 7.78 6.27 -10.78
CA VAL A 41 7.33 7.63 -10.47
C VAL A 41 5.83 7.84 -10.75
N ASN A 42 5.33 7.32 -11.87
CA ASN A 42 4.00 7.71 -12.34
C ASN A 42 2.91 6.67 -12.10
N ALA A 43 3.26 5.42 -11.82
CA ALA A 43 2.30 4.34 -12.03
C ALA A 43 2.14 3.33 -10.90
N THR A 44 3.17 3.11 -10.09
CA THR A 44 3.10 2.12 -9.01
C THR A 44 2.74 2.77 -7.69
N TRP A 45 3.40 3.88 -7.34
CA TRP A 45 3.21 4.55 -6.05
C TRP A 45 1.77 5.04 -5.83
N GLU A 46 1.16 5.67 -6.83
CA GLU A 46 -0.22 6.14 -6.75
C GLU A 46 -1.21 4.97 -6.62
N VAL A 47 -0.93 3.85 -7.29
CA VAL A 47 -1.75 2.63 -7.23
C VAL A 47 -1.64 1.98 -5.84
N THR A 48 -0.43 1.83 -5.29
CA THR A 48 -0.27 1.27 -3.94
C THR A 48 -0.91 2.15 -2.88
N HIS A 49 -0.73 3.47 -2.94
CA HIS A 49 -1.39 4.39 -2.02
C HIS A 49 -2.92 4.29 -2.11
N THR A 50 -3.47 4.33 -3.33
CA THR A 50 -4.93 4.29 -3.55
C THR A 50 -5.55 2.99 -3.03
N LEU A 51 -4.95 1.85 -3.34
CA LEU A 51 -5.43 0.55 -2.89
C LEU A 51 -5.32 0.39 -1.36
N LEU A 52 -4.26 0.92 -0.74
CA LEU A 52 -4.09 0.92 0.70
C LEU A 52 -5.17 1.75 1.40
N VAL A 53 -5.38 3.00 0.96
CA VAL A 53 -6.42 3.88 1.53
C VAL A 53 -7.79 3.24 1.40
N PHE A 54 -8.13 2.70 0.23
CA PHE A 54 -9.41 2.04 0.01
C PHE A 54 -9.60 0.86 0.97
N SER A 55 -8.58 0.02 1.13
CA SER A 55 -8.62 -1.15 2.03
C SER A 55 -8.82 -0.75 3.49
N VAL A 56 -8.12 0.30 3.95
CA VAL A 56 -8.24 0.81 5.33
C VAL A 56 -9.64 1.40 5.56
N VAL A 57 -10.12 2.23 4.66
CA VAL A 57 -11.46 2.83 4.77
C VAL A 57 -12.54 1.74 4.80
N MET A 58 -12.43 0.71 3.96
CA MET A 58 -13.35 -0.43 3.97
C MET A 58 -13.34 -1.17 5.32
N LEU A 59 -12.15 -1.45 5.86
CA LEU A 59 -12.01 -2.12 7.16
C LEU A 59 -12.69 -1.33 8.28
N LEU A 60 -12.41 -0.02 8.35
CA LEU A 60 -12.97 0.87 9.36
C LEU A 60 -14.49 0.97 9.26
N MET A 61 -15.02 1.14 8.03
CA MET A 61 -16.46 1.26 7.82
C MET A 61 -17.21 -0.06 8.08
N THR A 62 -16.58 -1.20 7.76
CA THR A 62 -17.17 -2.51 8.04
C THR A 62 -17.27 -2.80 9.53
N PHE A 63 -16.24 -2.46 10.31
CA PHE A 63 -16.19 -2.79 11.74
C PHE A 63 -16.36 -1.56 12.64
N THR A 64 -17.27 -0.67 12.25
CA THR A 64 -17.57 0.60 12.95
C THR A 64 -17.87 0.43 14.44
N GLN A 65 -18.51 -0.67 14.84
CA GLN A 65 -18.88 -0.93 16.24
C GLN A 65 -17.70 -1.39 17.11
N ASP A 66 -16.66 -1.98 16.51
CA ASP A 66 -15.50 -2.52 17.21
C ASP A 66 -14.22 -1.69 16.98
N LEU A 67 -14.34 -0.46 16.46
CA LEU A 67 -13.21 0.38 16.07
C LEU A 67 -12.18 0.58 17.18
N VAL A 68 -12.63 0.78 18.42
CA VAL A 68 -11.73 0.97 19.57
C VAL A 68 -10.86 -0.26 19.78
N ARG A 69 -11.47 -1.45 19.80
CA ARG A 69 -10.77 -2.73 20.00
C ARG A 69 -9.87 -3.06 18.82
N LEU A 70 -10.31 -2.77 17.60
CA LEU A 70 -9.53 -2.93 16.40
C LEU A 70 -8.31 -1.98 16.41
N ALA A 71 -8.50 -0.73 16.82
CA ALA A 71 -7.43 0.24 16.96
C ALA A 71 -6.39 -0.20 18.00
N ASP A 72 -6.79 -0.71 19.16
CA ASP A 72 -5.86 -1.18 20.20
C ASP A 72 -4.91 -2.28 19.68
N VAL A 73 -5.44 -3.20 18.86
CA VAL A 73 -4.66 -4.31 18.29
C VAL A 73 -3.74 -3.85 17.16
N LEU A 74 -4.21 -2.92 16.34
CA LEU A 74 -3.54 -2.46 15.12
C LEU A 74 -2.65 -1.23 15.33
N PHE A 75 -2.81 -0.46 16.41
CA PHE A 75 -2.21 0.88 16.56
C PHE A 75 -0.72 0.89 16.26
N TRP A 76 0.07 0.15 17.03
CA TRP A 76 1.53 0.14 16.90
C TRP A 76 2.03 -0.28 15.51
N PRO A 77 1.64 -1.44 14.96
CA PRO A 77 2.13 -1.83 13.64
C PRO A 77 1.68 -0.87 12.54
N THR A 78 0.46 -0.32 12.63
CA THR A 78 -0.04 0.64 11.62
C THR A 78 0.63 2.00 11.74
N PHE A 79 0.89 2.47 12.96
CA PHE A 79 1.56 3.75 13.22
C PHE A 79 3.02 3.74 12.73
N ILE A 80 3.76 2.67 13.05
CA ILE A 80 5.15 2.54 12.59
C ILE A 80 5.18 2.34 11.06
N ALA A 81 4.22 1.61 10.49
CA ALA A 81 4.08 1.49 9.04
C ALA A 81 3.82 2.86 8.39
N ALA A 82 2.96 3.68 8.97
CA ALA A 82 2.68 5.03 8.50
C ALA A 82 3.94 5.92 8.53
N ILE A 83 4.73 5.85 9.60
CA ILE A 83 6.03 6.55 9.68
C ILE A 83 6.95 6.06 8.56
N ALA A 84 7.10 4.75 8.37
CA ALA A 84 7.96 4.20 7.32
C ALA A 84 7.51 4.64 5.91
N LEU A 85 6.19 4.63 5.62
CA LEU A 85 5.62 5.11 4.37
C LEU A 85 5.79 6.62 4.18
N GLY A 86 5.71 7.41 5.26
CA GLY A 86 5.98 8.85 5.23
C GLY A 86 7.45 9.16 4.90
N LEU A 87 8.38 8.49 5.58
CA LEU A 87 9.81 8.60 5.32
C LEU A 87 10.16 8.18 3.89
N ARG A 88 9.51 7.12 3.39
CA ARG A 88 9.59 6.67 2.00
C ARG A 88 9.13 7.75 1.02
N ALA A 89 8.03 8.45 1.30
CA ALA A 89 7.52 9.52 0.44
C ALA A 89 8.50 10.71 0.36
N VAL A 90 9.11 11.10 1.49
CA VAL A 90 10.13 12.16 1.53
C VAL A 90 11.37 11.74 0.73
N ALA A 91 11.87 10.53 0.95
CA ALA A 91 13.00 9.99 0.20
C ALA A 91 12.70 9.87 -1.30
N TYR A 92 11.48 9.49 -1.67
CA TYR A 92 11.01 9.47 -3.06
C TYR A 92 11.09 10.86 -3.71
N ILE A 93 10.52 11.90 -3.09
CA ILE A 93 10.57 13.26 -3.62
C ILE A 93 12.03 13.71 -3.83
N TYR A 94 12.87 13.50 -2.82
CA TYR A 94 14.28 13.88 -2.90
C TYR A 94 15.00 13.15 -4.04
N ILE A 95 14.83 11.83 -4.14
CA ILE A 95 15.52 10.99 -5.10
C ILE A 95 15.13 11.30 -6.55
N PHE A 96 13.84 11.53 -6.81
CA PHE A 96 13.32 11.62 -8.18
C PHE A 96 13.17 13.06 -8.68
N TYR A 97 12.87 14.02 -7.79
CA TYR A 97 12.57 15.41 -8.18
C TYR A 97 13.68 16.40 -7.81
N VAL A 98 14.43 16.14 -6.73
CA VAL A 98 15.48 17.07 -6.26
C VAL A 98 16.88 16.65 -6.75
N ARG A 99 17.17 15.34 -6.71
CA ARG A 99 18.52 14.83 -6.97
C ARG A 99 18.76 14.62 -8.48
N HIS A 100 19.60 15.47 -9.07
CA HIS A 100 20.01 15.35 -10.48
C HIS A 100 21.29 14.51 -10.67
N ASN A 101 21.34 13.71 -11.74
CA ASN A 101 22.52 13.03 -12.29
C ASN A 101 23.42 12.28 -11.29
N VAL A 102 22.93 11.14 -10.81
CA VAL A 102 23.64 10.28 -9.87
C VAL A 102 24.10 9.00 -10.55
N LYS A 103 25.40 8.72 -10.49
CA LYS A 103 26.00 7.50 -11.06
C LYS A 103 26.13 6.35 -10.05
N ARG A 104 25.99 6.60 -8.74
CA ARG A 104 26.15 5.59 -7.67
C ARG A 104 25.09 5.73 -6.57
N ALA A 105 24.64 4.60 -6.03
CA ALA A 105 23.70 4.56 -4.93
C ALA A 105 24.26 5.29 -3.70
N GLY A 106 23.46 6.16 -3.10
CA GLY A 106 23.82 6.88 -1.89
C GLY A 106 23.11 6.32 -0.65
N ILE A 107 23.38 6.94 0.51
CA ILE A 107 22.71 6.61 1.78
C ILE A 107 21.18 6.75 1.65
N VAL A 108 20.71 7.73 0.89
CA VAL A 108 19.27 7.94 0.68
C VAL A 108 18.62 6.81 -0.12
N ASP A 109 19.32 6.19 -1.08
CA ASP A 109 18.80 5.03 -1.82
C ASP A 109 18.69 3.80 -0.89
N TRP A 110 19.65 3.62 0.03
CA TRP A 110 19.60 2.57 1.05
C TRP A 110 18.47 2.80 2.06
N PHE A 111 18.33 4.03 2.56
CA PHE A 111 17.23 4.42 3.43
C PHE A 111 15.87 4.18 2.76
N PHE A 112 15.76 4.53 1.48
CA PHE A 112 14.57 4.29 0.67
C PHE A 112 14.22 2.80 0.56
N ALA A 113 15.21 1.93 0.28
CA ALA A 113 14.97 0.49 0.25
C ALA A 113 14.61 -0.07 1.64
N LEU A 114 15.27 0.40 2.70
CA LEU A 114 14.98 -0.05 4.07
C LEU A 114 13.56 0.31 4.51
N THR A 115 13.10 1.53 4.22
CA THR A 115 11.73 1.95 4.54
C THR A 115 10.67 1.08 3.84
N HIS A 116 10.95 0.52 2.65
CA HIS A 116 10.07 -0.47 2.01
C HIS A 116 10.00 -1.78 2.78
N VAL A 117 11.13 -2.32 3.21
CA VAL A 117 11.16 -3.58 3.95
C VAL A 117 10.44 -3.45 5.28
N VAL A 118 10.70 -2.36 6.01
CA VAL A 118 10.04 -2.07 7.28
C VAL A 118 8.53 -1.91 7.08
N ALA A 119 8.10 -1.15 6.07
CA ALA A 119 6.69 -1.00 5.74
C ALA A 119 6.03 -2.33 5.34
N ALA A 120 6.66 -3.15 4.50
CA ALA A 120 6.16 -4.47 4.13
C ALA A 120 5.93 -5.35 5.36
N ALA A 121 6.93 -5.50 6.22
CA ALA A 121 6.85 -6.36 7.40
C ALA A 121 5.72 -5.92 8.35
N LEU A 122 5.59 -4.61 8.56
CA LEU A 122 4.57 -4.07 9.45
C LEU A 122 3.17 -4.17 8.85
N LEU A 123 2.99 -3.91 7.55
CA LEU A 123 1.70 -4.05 6.88
C LEU A 123 1.22 -5.50 6.83
N VAL A 124 2.13 -6.46 6.61
CA VAL A 124 1.81 -7.89 6.74
C VAL A 124 1.34 -8.19 8.16
N THR A 125 2.01 -7.64 9.17
CA THR A 125 1.61 -7.79 10.57
C THR A 125 0.23 -7.20 10.83
N VAL A 126 -0.08 -6.02 10.27
CA VAL A 126 -1.42 -5.40 10.34
C VAL A 126 -2.49 -6.32 9.76
N VAL A 127 -2.26 -6.85 8.55
CA VAL A 127 -3.23 -7.76 7.89
C VAL A 127 -3.44 -9.02 8.71
N ILE A 128 -2.37 -9.66 9.20
CA ILE A 128 -2.47 -10.86 10.06
C ILE A 128 -3.27 -10.55 11.32
N LYS A 129 -2.94 -9.45 12.02
CA LYS A 129 -3.65 -9.05 13.24
C LYS A 129 -5.11 -8.71 12.98
N ALA A 130 -5.43 -8.04 11.87
CA ALA A 130 -6.80 -7.72 11.51
C ALA A 130 -7.61 -8.98 11.22
N LEU A 131 -7.07 -9.91 10.42
CA LEU A 131 -7.71 -11.19 10.13
C LEU A 131 -7.88 -12.04 11.39
N TRP A 132 -6.87 -12.06 12.26
CA TRP A 132 -6.93 -12.75 13.55
C TRP A 132 -8.01 -12.16 14.47
N PHE A 133 -8.10 -10.83 14.55
CA PHE A 133 -9.14 -10.15 15.30
C PHE A 133 -10.53 -10.52 14.79
N ILE A 134 -10.75 -10.49 13.47
CA ILE A 134 -12.02 -10.84 12.84
C ILE A 134 -12.39 -12.30 13.15
N TRP A 135 -11.41 -13.21 13.07
CA TRP A 135 -11.63 -14.63 13.32
C TRP A 135 -11.96 -14.94 14.78
N GLN A 136 -11.23 -14.36 15.74
CA GLN A 136 -11.45 -14.62 17.16
C GLN A 136 -12.70 -13.94 17.73
N ASN A 137 -12.93 -12.68 17.32
CA ASN A 137 -13.96 -11.84 17.95
C ASN A 137 -15.28 -11.84 17.19
N ASN A 138 -15.31 -12.37 15.97
CA ASN A 138 -16.48 -12.38 15.07
C ASN A 138 -17.29 -11.07 15.13
N PRO A 139 -16.64 -9.91 14.91
CA PRO A 139 -17.29 -8.61 15.03
C PRO A 139 -18.45 -8.48 14.03
N THR A 140 -19.47 -7.74 14.42
CA THR A 140 -20.65 -7.48 13.59
C THR A 140 -20.29 -6.57 12.42
N ALA A 141 -20.30 -7.13 11.21
CA ALA A 141 -20.01 -6.37 10.01
C ALA A 141 -21.18 -5.42 9.66
N ASN A 142 -20.87 -4.13 9.56
CA ASN A 142 -21.78 -3.12 9.05
C ASN A 142 -21.84 -3.18 7.52
N THR A 143 -22.92 -3.76 6.99
CA THR A 143 -23.14 -3.96 5.56
C THR A 143 -23.78 -2.76 4.87
N GLN A 144 -24.20 -1.72 5.61
CA GLN A 144 -24.91 -0.55 5.08
C GLN A 144 -24.13 0.14 3.95
N PHE A 145 -22.80 0.18 4.06
CA PHE A 145 -21.95 0.88 3.11
C PHE A 145 -21.57 0.02 1.88
N PHE A 146 -21.84 -1.28 1.89
CA PHE A 146 -21.39 -2.20 0.83
C PHE A 146 -21.93 -1.83 -0.56
N PRO A 147 -23.20 -1.41 -0.72
CA PRO A 147 -23.74 -0.97 -2.01
C PRO A 147 -22.99 0.22 -2.62
N ILE A 148 -22.32 1.05 -1.80
CA ILE A 148 -21.52 2.20 -2.25
C ILE A 148 -20.07 1.76 -2.47
N PHE A 149 -19.53 0.90 -1.60
CA PHE A 149 -18.15 0.43 -1.71
C PHE A 149 -17.89 -0.43 -2.94
N ILE A 150 -18.83 -1.28 -3.35
CA ILE A 150 -18.66 -2.13 -4.54
C ILE A 150 -18.45 -1.32 -5.82
N PRO A 151 -19.33 -0.36 -6.19
CA PRO A 151 -19.10 0.47 -7.37
C PRO A 151 -17.88 1.38 -7.20
N GLY A 152 -17.60 1.86 -5.97
CA GLY A 152 -16.38 2.60 -5.67
C GLY A 152 -15.11 1.80 -5.93
N LEU A 153 -15.08 0.52 -5.54
CA LEU A 153 -13.96 -0.39 -5.81
C LEU A 153 -13.76 -0.55 -7.32
N ILE A 154 -14.84 -0.78 -8.08
CA ILE A 154 -14.76 -0.91 -9.54
C ILE A 154 -14.15 0.35 -10.16
N LEU A 155 -14.61 1.53 -9.75
CA LEU A 155 -14.09 2.81 -10.23
C LEU A 155 -12.60 2.96 -9.91
N VAL A 156 -12.20 2.68 -8.66
CA VAL A 156 -10.80 2.75 -8.21
C VAL A 156 -9.92 1.80 -9.03
N LEU A 157 -10.38 0.57 -9.26
CA LEU A 157 -9.65 -0.40 -10.07
C LEU A 157 -9.49 0.08 -11.51
N LEU A 158 -10.54 0.63 -12.12
CA LEU A 158 -10.49 1.20 -13.48
C LEU A 158 -9.47 2.35 -13.57
N VAL A 159 -9.46 3.25 -12.59
CA VAL A 159 -8.48 4.34 -12.54
C VAL A 159 -7.05 3.81 -12.36
N CYS A 160 -6.86 2.76 -11.55
CA CYS A 160 -5.56 2.13 -11.36
C CYS A 160 -5.05 1.39 -12.60
N ILE A 161 -5.92 0.99 -13.54
CA ILE A 161 -5.50 0.35 -14.80
C ILE A 161 -4.75 1.33 -15.70
N ALA A 162 -5.14 2.60 -15.75
CA ALA A 162 -4.50 3.60 -16.61
C ALA A 162 -2.98 3.73 -16.41
N PRO A 163 -2.46 3.92 -15.17
CA PRO A 163 -1.02 3.93 -14.93
C PRO A 163 -0.34 2.60 -15.25
N ILE A 164 -0.99 1.47 -14.94
CA ILE A 164 -0.45 0.12 -15.24
C ILE A 164 -0.29 -0.09 -16.74
N MET A 165 -1.26 0.35 -17.55
CA MET A 165 -1.18 0.27 -19.01
C MET A 165 -0.07 1.16 -19.58
N SER A 166 0.14 2.35 -19.01
CA SER A 166 1.26 3.24 -19.39
C SER A 166 2.60 2.55 -19.15
N LEU A 167 2.75 1.86 -18.02
CA LEU A 167 3.92 1.03 -17.69
C LEU A 167 4.19 -0.07 -18.73
N TYR A 168 3.14 -0.73 -19.23
CA TYR A 168 3.27 -1.80 -20.22
C TYR A 168 3.64 -1.27 -21.61
N ARG A 169 3.10 -0.11 -22.00
CA ARG A 169 3.38 0.52 -23.31
C ARG A 169 4.71 1.28 -23.38
N ALA A 170 5.30 1.61 -22.23
CA ALA A 170 6.60 2.30 -22.14
C ALA A 170 7.81 1.35 -22.19
N LYS A 171 7.57 0.04 -22.23
CA LYS A 171 8.57 -0.98 -22.60
C LYS A 171 8.50 -1.25 -24.10
#